data_AF-A0A4S4MNQ0-F1
#
_entry.id   AF-A0A4S4MNQ0-F1
#
_cell.length_a   1.000
_cell.length_b   1.000
_cell.length_c   1.000
_cell.angle_alpha   90.00
_cell.angle_beta   90.00
_cell.angle_gamma   90.00
#
_symmetry.space_group_name_H-M   'P 1'
#
loop_
_entity.id
_entity.type
_entity.pdbx_description
1 polymer ?
#
loop_
_entity_poly.entity_id
_entity_poly.type
_entity_poly.pdbx_seq_one_letter_code
_entity_poly.pdbx_strand_id
1 'polypeptide(L)'
;MSTTIEHEVITIIPRDKKESWEALRQQCWDLRIKVYIHEQGFPLGDEFDNPRNEVATIRCIKFDGYYKLGCLVVLKERRQLKLGQKLAEALHSYVKEEARQALVTQGEDYTDKTVRIIAYSQVQAKAFYAK
;
A
#
# COMPACT_ATOMS: atom_id res chain seq x y z
N MET A 1 -2.16 16.35 25.87
CA MET A 1 -2.04 16.99 24.54
C MET A 1 -1.51 15.93 23.58
N SER A 2 -2.29 15.50 22.59
CA SER A 2 -1.87 14.46 21.63
C SER A 2 -1.04 15.12 20.55
N THR A 3 0.26 14.88 20.56
CA THR A 3 1.19 15.34 19.51
C THR A 3 0.80 14.64 18.21
N THR A 4 0.24 15.39 17.25
CA THR A 4 -0.03 14.86 15.91
C THR A 4 1.30 14.67 15.21
N ILE A 5 1.82 13.44 15.21
CA ILE A 5 2.99 13.11 14.41
C ILE A 5 2.56 13.17 12.94
N GLU A 6 3.13 14.10 12.17
CA GLU A 6 2.96 14.11 10.72
C GLU A 6 3.67 12.88 10.14
N HIS A 7 2.97 12.17 9.26
CA HIS A 7 3.51 10.99 8.59
C HIS A 7 3.47 11.29 7.10
N GLU A 8 4.61 11.13 6.43
CA GLU A 8 4.73 11.26 4.99
C GLU A 8 4.26 9.95 4.33
N VAL A 9 3.46 10.07 3.26
CA VAL A 9 3.09 8.93 2.42
C VAL A 9 3.89 9.01 1.13
N ILE A 10 4.80 8.07 0.93
CA ILE A 10 5.65 8.00 -0.26
C ILE A 10 5.07 6.94 -1.20
N THR A 11 4.75 7.33 -2.43
CA THR A 11 4.31 6.40 -3.48
C THR A 11 5.50 5.92 -4.29
N ILE A 12 5.75 4.61 -4.28
CA ILE A 12 6.85 3.98 -5.02
C ILE A 12 6.27 3.29 -6.26
N ILE A 13 6.69 3.74 -7.44
CA ILE A 13 6.29 3.24 -8.76
C ILE A 13 7.52 2.53 -9.33
N PRO A 14 7.46 1.21 -9.56
CA PRO A 14 8.64 0.44 -9.97
C PRO A 14 9.30 0.85 -11.30
N ARG A 15 8.62 1.66 -12.11
CA ARG A 15 9.08 2.09 -13.44
C ARG A 15 10.09 3.23 -13.39
N ASP A 16 10.21 3.92 -12.26
CA ASP A 16 11.11 5.05 -12.08
C ASP A 16 12.49 4.54 -11.62
N LYS A 17 13.46 4.51 -12.55
CA LYS A 17 14.83 3.98 -12.32
C LYS A 17 15.70 4.96 -11.52
N LYS A 18 15.41 5.19 -10.24
CA LYS A 18 16.28 6.00 -9.35
C LYS A 18 16.72 5.16 -8.15
N GLU A 19 18.00 5.23 -7.77
CA GLU A 19 18.60 4.46 -6.66
C GLU A 19 17.85 4.65 -5.32
N SER A 20 17.27 5.83 -5.09
CA SER A 20 16.47 6.10 -3.89
C SER A 20 15.21 5.21 -3.75
N TRP A 21 14.77 4.56 -4.83
CA TRP A 21 13.55 3.76 -4.89
C TRP A 21 13.82 2.30 -4.54
N GLU A 22 15.02 1.80 -4.79
CA GLU A 22 15.44 0.47 -4.38
C GLU A 22 15.54 0.39 -2.85
N ALA A 23 16.15 1.40 -2.23
CA ALA A 23 16.26 1.49 -0.77
C ALA A 23 14.89 1.59 -0.06
N LEU A 24 13.93 2.34 -0.62
CA LEU A 24 12.56 2.42 -0.08
C LEU A 24 11.76 1.14 -0.33
N ARG A 25 11.97 0.49 -1.49
CA ARG A 25 11.35 -0.81 -1.78
C ARG A 25 11.82 -1.88 -0.81
N GLN A 26 13.12 -1.91 -0.49
CA GLN A 26 13.69 -2.84 0.48
C GLN A 26 13.05 -2.67 1.85
N GLN A 27 12.91 -1.44 2.34
CA GLN A 27 12.27 -1.19 3.64
C GLN A 27 10.81 -1.68 3.67
N CYS A 28 10.06 -1.51 2.56
CA CYS A 28 8.71 -2.05 2.44
C CYS A 28 8.69 -3.59 2.49
N TRP A 29 9.73 -4.26 1.99
CA TRP A 29 9.89 -5.71 2.12
C TRP A 29 10.21 -6.12 3.56
N ASP A 30 11.16 -5.44 4.21
CA ASP A 30 11.54 -5.73 5.60
C ASP A 30 10.33 -5.64 6.55
N LEU A 31 9.49 -4.62 6.34
CA LEU A 31 8.28 -4.43 7.11
C LEU A 31 7.25 -5.54 6.88
N ARG A 32 7.10 -5.99 5.62
CA ARG A 32 6.22 -7.12 5.28
C ARG A 32 6.72 -8.41 5.91
N ILE A 33 8.03 -8.65 5.94
CA ILE A 33 8.64 -9.79 6.61
C ILE A 33 8.32 -9.73 8.11
N LYS A 34 8.58 -8.59 8.75
CA LYS A 34 8.34 -8.43 10.18
C LYS A 34 6.90 -8.75 10.56
N VAL A 35 5.92 -8.33 9.78
CA VAL A 35 4.52 -8.56 10.13
C VAL A 35 3.99 -9.91 9.65
N TYR A 36 4.18 -10.30 8.39
CA TYR A 36 3.61 -11.55 7.89
C TYR A 36 4.35 -12.78 8.42
N ILE A 37 5.67 -12.72 8.54
CA ILE A 37 6.46 -13.84 9.06
C ILE A 37 6.52 -13.76 10.57
N HIS A 38 7.16 -12.72 11.13
CA HIS A 38 7.52 -12.75 12.55
C HIS A 38 6.30 -12.55 13.46
N GLU A 39 5.37 -11.66 13.09
CA GLU A 39 4.15 -11.46 13.89
C GLU A 39 3.03 -12.47 13.59
N GLN A 40 2.83 -12.86 12.32
CA GLN A 40 1.67 -13.67 11.90
C GLN A 40 1.99 -15.14 11.61
N GLY A 41 3.27 -15.52 11.52
CA GLY A 41 3.70 -16.91 11.38
C GLY A 41 3.52 -17.54 9.99
N PHE A 42 3.45 -16.74 8.91
CA PHE A 42 3.45 -17.30 7.55
C PHE A 42 4.81 -17.89 7.17
N PRO A 43 4.86 -18.99 6.38
CA PRO A 43 6.11 -19.65 6.01
C PRO A 43 7.00 -18.75 5.13
N LEU A 44 8.30 -18.78 5.43
CA LEU A 44 9.36 -17.85 4.99
C LEU A 44 9.90 -18.12 3.57
N GLY A 45 9.02 -18.35 2.59
CA GLY A 45 9.45 -18.52 1.20
C GLY A 45 9.91 -17.20 0.57
N ASP A 46 11.19 -16.88 0.76
CA ASP A 46 12.05 -15.84 0.16
C ASP A 46 11.86 -14.35 0.54
N GLU A 47 12.91 -13.78 1.16
CA GLU A 47 13.54 -12.44 0.95
C GLU A 47 14.09 -11.83 2.28
N PHE A 48 15.26 -11.15 2.19
CA PHE A 48 16.27 -10.92 3.24
C PHE A 48 16.24 -9.53 3.96
N ASP A 49 16.83 -9.54 5.17
CA ASP A 49 17.53 -8.58 6.07
C ASP A 49 17.23 -7.06 6.27
N ASN A 50 17.02 -6.75 7.57
CA ASN A 50 17.26 -5.52 8.38
C ASN A 50 16.37 -4.25 8.23
N PRO A 51 15.30 -4.06 9.04
CA PRO A 51 14.37 -2.95 8.89
C PRO A 51 14.91 -1.59 9.38
N ARG A 52 14.98 -0.60 8.49
CA ARG A 52 15.08 0.84 8.85
C ARG A 52 13.68 1.47 8.89
N ASN A 53 13.38 2.17 9.99
CA ASN A 53 12.39 3.23 10.27
C ASN A 53 10.97 3.25 9.65
N GLU A 54 10.55 2.30 8.81
CA GLU A 54 9.19 2.28 8.25
C GLU A 54 8.18 1.61 9.19
N VAL A 55 7.02 2.24 9.33
CA VAL A 55 5.98 1.85 10.31
C VAL A 55 4.73 1.22 9.67
N ALA A 56 4.51 1.45 8.37
CA ALA A 56 3.38 0.92 7.62
C ALA A 56 3.66 0.92 6.09
N THR A 57 3.10 -0.03 5.35
CA THR A 57 3.18 -0.08 3.87
C THR A 57 1.90 -0.66 3.26
N ILE A 58 1.63 -0.34 1.99
CA ILE A 58 0.53 -0.89 1.19
C ILE A 58 1.02 -1.09 -0.25
N ARG A 59 0.55 -2.14 -0.91
CA ARG A 59 0.91 -2.44 -2.31
C ARG A 59 -0.31 -2.36 -3.21
N CYS A 60 -0.14 -1.68 -4.35
CA CYS A 60 -1.08 -1.70 -5.47
C CYS A 60 -0.44 -2.41 -6.67
N ILE A 61 -1.20 -3.27 -7.35
CA ILE A 61 -0.79 -3.88 -8.62
C ILE A 61 -1.93 -3.68 -9.62
N LYS A 62 -1.63 -3.11 -10.78
CA LYS A 62 -2.60 -2.98 -11.88
C LYS A 62 -2.67 -4.28 -12.67
N PHE A 63 -3.88 -4.80 -12.86
CA PHE A 63 -4.21 -5.91 -13.75
C PHE A 63 -5.16 -5.41 -14.85
N ASP A 64 -5.41 -6.26 -15.84
CA ASP A 64 -6.42 -5.96 -16.85
C ASP A 64 -7.82 -5.89 -16.21
N GLY A 65 -8.46 -4.73 -16.31
CA GLY A 65 -9.79 -4.46 -15.75
C GLY A 65 -9.89 -4.29 -14.22
N TYR A 66 -8.81 -4.34 -13.44
CA TYR A 66 -8.86 -4.04 -12.00
C TYR A 66 -7.50 -3.74 -11.35
N TYR A 67 -7.53 -3.12 -10.17
CA TYR A 67 -6.37 -2.95 -9.30
C TYR A 67 -6.45 -3.93 -8.14
N LYS A 68 -5.32 -4.54 -7.80
CA LYS A 68 -5.19 -5.41 -6.64
C LYS A 68 -4.52 -4.63 -5.51
N LEU A 69 -5.26 -4.46 -4.42
CA LEU A 69 -4.72 -4.03 -3.15
C LEU A 69 -4.19 -5.27 -2.42
N GLY A 70 -2.94 -5.19 -1.97
CA GLY A 70 -2.35 -6.22 -1.12
C GLY A 70 -1.30 -5.66 -0.18
N CYS A 71 -0.79 -6.53 0.68
CA CYS A 71 0.34 -6.23 1.55
C CYS A 71 0.17 -4.97 2.41
N LEU A 72 -1.06 -4.64 2.83
CA LEU A 72 -1.27 -3.63 3.84
C LEU A 72 -0.69 -4.15 5.15
N VAL A 73 0.29 -3.43 5.67
CA VAL A 73 1.00 -3.77 6.89
C VAL A 73 1.13 -2.53 7.75
N VAL A 74 0.87 -2.69 9.04
CA VAL A 74 1.12 -1.67 10.06
C VAL A 74 1.71 -2.38 11.27
N LEU A 75 2.89 -1.91 11.73
CA LEU A 75 3.52 -2.42 12.94
C LEU A 75 2.57 -2.34 14.12
N LYS A 76 2.55 -3.39 14.97
CA LYS A 76 1.63 -3.50 16.09
C LYS A 76 1.66 -2.27 17.00
N GLU A 77 2.84 -1.73 17.27
CA GLU A 77 3.08 -0.58 18.17
C GLU A 77 2.65 0.76 17.56
N ARG A 78 2.15 0.75 16.32
CA ARG A 78 1.76 1.94 15.54
C ARG A 78 0.32 1.84 14.98
N ARG A 79 -0.42 0.76 15.27
CA ARG A 79 -1.80 0.55 14.78
C ARG A 79 -2.79 1.61 15.29
N GLN A 80 -2.54 2.18 16.46
CA GLN A 80 -3.31 3.29 17.05
C GLN A 80 -3.26 4.58 16.23
N LEU A 81 -2.25 4.74 15.37
CA LEU A 81 -2.04 5.96 14.57
C LEU A 81 -2.88 6.00 13.29
N LYS A 82 -3.78 5.02 13.08
CA LYS A 82 -4.65 4.91 11.89
C LYS A 82 -3.90 4.93 10.56
N LEU A 83 -2.64 4.51 10.54
CA LEU A 83 -1.79 4.50 9.35
C LEU A 83 -2.37 3.64 8.24
N GLY A 84 -3.05 2.54 8.59
CA GLY A 84 -3.72 1.69 7.61
C GLY A 84 -4.79 2.44 6.82
N GLN A 85 -5.58 3.28 7.50
CA GLN A 85 -6.61 4.09 6.85
C GLN A 85 -5.96 5.10 5.89
N LYS A 86 -4.95 5.84 6.38
CA LYS A 86 -4.22 6.82 5.55
C LYS A 86 -3.60 6.19 4.30
N LEU A 87 -3.04 4.99 4.44
CA LEU A 87 -2.47 4.24 3.32
C LEU A 87 -3.55 3.77 2.32
N ALA A 88 -4.70 3.31 2.81
CA ALA A 88 -5.81 2.91 1.94
C ALA A 88 -6.40 4.13 1.18
N GLU A 89 -6.57 5.26 1.84
CA GLU A 89 -6.98 6.53 1.24
C GLU A 89 -5.97 7.01 0.19
N ALA A 90 -4.67 6.97 0.51
CA ALA A 90 -3.61 7.32 -0.42
C ALA A 90 -3.60 6.41 -1.66
N LEU A 91 -3.75 5.09 -1.48
CA LEU A 91 -3.88 4.15 -2.59
C LEU A 91 -5.11 4.46 -3.45
N HIS A 92 -6.25 4.79 -2.83
CA HIS A 92 -7.46 5.15 -3.55
C HIS A 92 -7.24 6.41 -4.41
N SER A 93 -6.63 7.45 -3.85
CA SER A 93 -6.27 8.67 -4.60
C SER A 93 -5.31 8.37 -5.75
N TYR A 94 -4.29 7.54 -5.53
CA TYR A 94 -3.37 7.10 -6.56
C TYR A 94 -4.08 6.36 -7.71
N VAL A 95 -4.94 5.40 -7.40
CA VAL A 95 -5.68 4.62 -8.41
C VAL A 95 -6.62 5.51 -9.22
N LYS A 96 -7.31 6.45 -8.58
CA LYS A 96 -8.17 7.42 -9.27
C LYS A 96 -7.37 8.25 -10.27
N GLU A 97 -6.23 8.78 -9.84
CA GLU A 97 -5.40 9.62 -10.69
C GLU A 97 -4.79 8.84 -11.86
N GLU A 98 -4.29 7.62 -11.63
CA GLU A 98 -3.74 6.77 -12.69
C GLU A 98 -4.83 6.35 -13.69
N ALA A 99 -6.03 6.00 -13.23
CA ALA A 99 -7.16 5.68 -14.09
C ALA A 99 -7.61 6.89 -14.92
N ARG A 100 -7.69 8.07 -14.30
CA ARG A 100 -8.02 9.33 -14.98
C ARG A 100 -7.01 9.65 -16.06
N GLN A 101 -5.72 9.55 -15.77
CA GLN A 101 -4.65 9.80 -16.75
C GLN A 101 -4.71 8.82 -17.92
N ALA A 102 -5.02 7.54 -17.67
CA ALA A 102 -5.17 6.55 -18.73
C ALA A 102 -6.33 6.89 -19.69
N LEU A 103 -7.50 7.27 -19.15
CA LEU A 103 -8.66 7.66 -19.94
C LEU A 103 -8.43 8.96 -20.73
N VAL A 104 -7.82 9.98 -20.10
CA VAL A 104 -7.45 11.23 -20.78
C VAL A 104 -6.50 10.95 -21.94
N THR A 105 -5.53 10.06 -21.76
CA THR A 105 -4.59 9.66 -22.83
C THR A 105 -5.30 8.97 -24.00
N GLN A 106 -6.39 8.26 -23.72
CA GLN A 106 -7.25 7.61 -24.71
C GLN A 106 -8.30 8.55 -25.31
N GLY A 107 -8.39 9.80 -24.83
CA GLY A 107 -9.40 10.76 -25.26
C GLY A 107 -10.81 10.43 -24.76
N GLU A 108 -10.94 9.61 -23.72
CA GLU A 108 -12.22 9.21 -23.15
C GLU A 108 -12.66 10.16 -22.02
N ASP A 109 -13.97 10.40 -21.94
CA ASP A 109 -14.60 11.02 -20.76
C ASP A 109 -14.60 10.03 -19.57
N TYR A 110 -14.37 10.56 -18.38
CA TYR A 110 -14.21 9.81 -17.13
C TYR A 110 -15.25 10.16 -16.07
N THR A 111 -16.17 11.12 -16.31
CA THR A 111 -17.13 11.59 -15.30
C THR A 111 -17.97 10.47 -14.67
N ASP A 112 -18.39 9.47 -15.46
CA ASP A 112 -19.20 8.34 -15.00
C ASP A 112 -18.45 6.99 -15.02
N LYS A 113 -17.13 7.01 -15.13
CA LYS A 113 -16.32 5.79 -15.19
C LYS A 113 -15.95 5.31 -13.79
N THR A 114 -16.05 4.01 -13.57
CA THR A 114 -15.62 3.36 -12.33
C THR A 114 -14.50 2.38 -12.59
N VAL A 115 -13.51 2.34 -11.70
CA VAL A 115 -12.47 1.29 -11.69
C VAL A 115 -12.66 0.36 -10.50
N ARG A 116 -12.39 -0.92 -10.72
CA ARG A 116 -12.52 -1.94 -9.68
C ARG A 116 -11.22 -2.08 -8.89
N ILE A 117 -11.30 -1.97 -7.57
CA ILE A 117 -10.20 -2.30 -6.65
C ILE A 117 -10.60 -3.56 -5.88
N ILE A 118 -9.75 -4.59 -5.94
CA ILE A 118 -9.94 -5.85 -5.23
C ILE A 118 -8.93 -5.91 -4.07
N ALA A 119 -9.44 -5.96 -2.84
CA ALA A 119 -8.64 -6.15 -1.64
C ALA A 119 -8.64 -7.63 -1.24
N TYR A 120 -7.51 -8.31 -1.46
CA TYR A 120 -7.30 -9.64 -0.90
C TYR A 120 -6.81 -9.46 0.53
N SER A 121 -7.77 -9.46 1.46
CA SER A 121 -7.53 -9.26 2.88
C SER A 121 -7.76 -10.55 3.65
N GLN A 122 -7.05 -10.70 4.77
CA GLN A 122 -7.37 -11.71 5.76
C GLN A 122 -8.77 -11.42 6.34
N VAL A 123 -9.50 -12.45 6.75
CA VAL A 123 -10.88 -12.32 7.27
C VAL A 123 -10.95 -11.30 8.41
N GLN A 124 -9.92 -11.25 9.27
CA GLN A 124 -9.80 -10.33 10.39
C GLN A 124 -9.74 -8.85 9.95
N ALA A 125 -9.25 -8.57 8.75
CA ALA A 125 -9.15 -7.22 8.19
C ALA A 125 -10.42 -6.79 7.42
N LYS A 126 -11.41 -7.67 7.25
CA LYS A 126 -12.64 -7.34 6.51
C LYS A 126 -13.39 -6.14 7.11
N ALA A 127 -13.49 -6.07 8.44
CA ALA A 127 -14.13 -4.96 9.14
C ALA A 127 -13.36 -3.64 9.04
N PHE A 128 -12.06 -3.69 8.75
CA PHE A 128 -11.25 -2.50 8.48
C PHE A 128 -11.57 -1.93 7.09
N TYR A 129 -11.69 -2.78 6.07
CA TYR A 129 -12.02 -2.34 4.69
C TYR A 129 -13.50 -2.02 4.47
N ALA A 130 -14.40 -2.50 5.33
CA ALA A 130 -15.83 -2.22 5.24
C ALA A 130 -16.24 -0.83 5.75
N LYS A 131 -15.29 -0.09 6.36
CA LYS A 131 -15.47 1.26 6.87
C LYS A 131 -14.89 2.27 5.90
#